data_AF-A0A348MY56-F1
#
_entry.id   AF-A0A348MY56-F1
#
_cell.length_a   1.000
_cell.length_b   1.000
_cell.length_c   1.000
_cell.angle_alpha   90.00
_cell.angle_beta   90.00
_cell.angle_gamma   90.00
#
_symmetry.space_group_name_H-M   'P 1'
#
loop_
_entity.id
_entity.type
_entity.pdbx_description
1 polymer ?
#
loop_
_entity_poly.entity_id
_entity_poly.type
_entity_poly.pdbx_seq_one_letter_code
_entity_poly.pdbx_strand_id
1 'polypeptide(L)' 'MQQVALITKHEKARWIAPYLAPLGYAVYESNLFDTDTLGTFSGEVERILSPMDAALTKAKKACELTDTDWGLGS' A
#
# COMPACT_ATOMS: atom_id res chain seq x y z
N MET A 1 -15.13 -8.29 -9.47
CA MET A 1 -13.92 -8.42 -8.63
C MET A 1 -13.72 -7.09 -7.95
N GLN A 2 -13.48 -7.05 -6.65
CA GLN A 2 -13.29 -5.78 -5.93
C GLN A 2 -11.88 -5.26 -6.18
N GLN A 3 -11.74 -3.99 -6.54
CA GLN A 3 -10.44 -3.36 -6.81
C GLN A 3 -9.79 -2.97 -5.48
N VAL A 4 -8.51 -3.34 -5.32
CA VAL A 4 -7.73 -3.04 -4.12
C VAL A 4 -6.49 -2.26 -4.50
N ALA A 5 -6.39 -1.04 -4.00
CA ALA A 5 -5.27 -0.15 -4.25
C ALA A 5 -4.11 -0.46 -3.29
N LEU A 6 -2.91 -0.68 -3.82
CA LEU A 6 -1.68 -0.80 -3.04
C LEU A 6 -0.75 0.34 -3.40
N ILE A 7 -0.50 1.26 -2.46
CA ILE A 7 0.55 2.26 -2.65
C ILE A 7 1.89 1.69 -2.18
N THR A 8 2.82 1.50 -3.11
CA THR A 8 4.12 0.88 -2.84
C THR A 8 5.14 1.30 -3.87
N LYS A 9 6.42 1.42 -3.45
CA LYS A 9 7.54 1.69 -4.35
C LYS A 9 8.27 0.44 -4.85
N HIS A 10 7.94 -0.76 -4.35
CA HIS A 10 8.77 -1.95 -4.50
C HIS A 10 8.08 -3.13 -5.20
N GLU A 11 7.14 -2.85 -6.12
CA GLU A 11 6.48 -3.87 -6.96
C GLU A 11 5.94 -5.06 -6.14
N LYS A 12 5.33 -4.78 -4.98
CA LYS A 12 4.86 -5.81 -4.04
C LYS A 12 3.56 -6.47 -4.53
N ALA A 13 2.76 -5.83 -5.37
CA ALA A 13 1.50 -6.36 -5.85
C ALA A 13 1.68 -7.66 -6.62
N ARG A 14 2.77 -7.84 -7.39
CA ARG A 14 3.03 -9.12 -8.08
C ARG A 14 3.11 -10.31 -7.12
N TRP A 15 3.52 -10.06 -5.88
CA TRP A 15 3.61 -11.09 -4.84
C TRP A 15 2.31 -11.24 -4.06
N ILE A 16 1.52 -10.17 -3.91
CA ILE A 16 0.28 -10.19 -3.10
C ILE A 16 -0.94 -10.60 -3.93
N ALA A 17 -1.06 -10.10 -5.17
CA ALA A 17 -2.22 -10.28 -6.04
C ALA A 17 -2.63 -11.75 -6.26
N PRO A 18 -1.71 -12.72 -6.48
CA PRO A 18 -2.10 -14.11 -6.71
C PRO A 18 -2.83 -14.75 -5.52
N TYR A 19 -2.59 -14.28 -4.30
CA TYR A 19 -3.21 -14.81 -3.09
C TYR A 19 -4.57 -14.18 -2.79
N LEU A 20 -4.81 -12.97 -3.28
CA LEU A 20 -6.09 -12.27 -3.11
C LEU A 20 -7.06 -12.51 -4.28
N ALA A 21 -6.56 -12.86 -5.46
CA ALA A 21 -7.39 -13.17 -6.63
C ALA A 21 -8.43 -14.30 -6.38
N PRO A 22 -8.09 -15.44 -5.72
CA PRO A 22 -9.07 -16.48 -5.39
C PRO A 22 -10.17 -16.01 -4.43
N LEU A 23 -9.93 -14.93 -3.68
CA LEU A 23 -10.90 -14.32 -2.76
C LEU A 23 -11.78 -13.27 -3.45
N GLY A 24 -11.61 -13.04 -4.76
CA GLY A 24 -12.41 -12.10 -5.53
C GLY A 24 -11.90 -10.66 -5.53
N TYR A 25 -10.62 -10.45 -5.20
CA TYR A 25 -9.97 -9.14 -5.19
C TYR A 25 -8.91 -9.02 -6.29
N ALA A 26 -8.89 -7.87 -6.97
CA ALA A 26 -7.87 -7.50 -7.93
C ALA A 26 -7.00 -6.39 -7.35
N VAL A 27 -5.73 -6.71 -7.10
CA VAL A 27 -4.75 -5.74 -6.56
C VAL A 27 -4.09 -5.02 -7.73
N TYR A 28 -4.00 -3.70 -7.62
CA TYR A 28 -3.21 -2.87 -8.53
C TYR A 28 -2.32 -1.90 -7.73
N GLU A 29 -1.20 -1.51 -8.33
CA GLU A 29 -0.27 -0.59 -7.69
C GLU A 29 -0.56 0.86 -8.08
N SER A 30 -0.32 1.75 -7.13
CA SER A 30 -0.36 3.19 -7.35
C SER A 30 0.90 3.84 -6.78
N ASN A 31 1.54 4.68 -7.61
CA ASN A 31 2.71 5.47 -7.24
C ASN A 31 2.33 6.93 -6.92
N LEU A 32 1.05 7.22 -6.67
CA LEU A 32 0.55 8.56 -6.36
C LEU A 32 1.03 9.10 -5.01
N PHE A 33 1.63 8.25 -4.18
CA PHE A 33 2.18 8.61 -2.88
C PHE A 33 3.57 8.03 -2.69
N ASP A 34 4.50 8.90 -2.30
CA ASP A 34 5.83 8.46 -1.88
C ASP A 34 5.77 7.86 -0.48
N THR A 35 5.75 6.53 -0.39
CA THR A 35 5.70 5.83 0.90
C THR A 35 6.96 5.97 1.74
N ASP A 36 8.09 6.39 1.17
CA ASP A 36 9.35 6.59 1.91
C ASP A 36 9.27 7.83 2.80
N THR A 37 8.34 8.76 2.52
CA THR A 37 8.03 9.88 3.40
C THR A 37 7.54 9.45 4.79
N LEU A 38 7.07 8.20 4.94
CA LEU A 38 6.70 7.59 6.21
C LEU A 38 7.90 6.94 6.96
N GLY A 39 9.09 7.02 6.37
CA GLY A 39 10.32 6.47 6.90
C GLY A 39 10.91 5.37 6.01
N THR A 40 12.23 5.40 5.87
CA THR A 40 13.00 4.49 5.00
C THR A 40 13.65 3.36 5.79
N PHE A 41 14.09 2.32 5.09
CA PHE A 41 14.89 1.26 5.70
C PHE A 41 16.35 1.65 5.95
N SER A 42 16.94 2.46 5.07
CA SER A 42 18.31 2.96 5.23
C SER A 42 18.45 3.98 6.36
N GLY A 43 17.34 4.59 6.81
CA GLY A 43 17.34 5.63 7.83
C GLY A 43 17.56 7.04 7.29
N GLU A 44 17.57 7.23 5.96
CA GLU A 44 17.61 8.55 5.32
C GLU A 44 16.40 9.40 5.70
N VAL A 45 15.23 8.78 5.74
CA VAL A 45 14.01 9.32 6.37
C VAL A 45 13.74 8.54 7.65
N GLU A 46 13.66 9.25 8.78
CA GLU A 46 13.36 8.67 10.09
C GLU A 46 11.96 8.07 10.14
N ARG A 47 11.83 6.92 10.82
CA ARG A 47 10.54 6.27 11.06
C ARG A 47 9.91 6.82 12.33
N ILE A 48 8.87 7.63 12.16
CA ILE A 48 8.14 8.26 13.28
C ILE A 48 6.93 7.39 13.69
N LEU A 49 6.39 6.62 12.75
CA LEU A 49 5.25 5.74 12.98
C LEU A 49 5.70 4.32 13.36
N SER A 50 4.88 3.63 14.15
CA SER A 50 5.00 2.19 14.30
C SER A 50 4.77 1.49 12.94
N PRO A 51 5.30 0.28 12.71
CA PRO A 51 5.05 -0.46 11.47
C PRO A 51 3.56 -0.63 11.16
N MET A 52 2.73 -0.85 12.20
CA MET A 52 1.28 -0.99 12.04
C MET A 52 0.63 0.33 11.62
N ASP A 53 1.00 1.44 12.26
CA ASP A 53 0.46 2.76 11.92
C ASP A 53 0.89 3.22 10.52
N ALA A 54 2.13 2.89 10.12
CA ALA A 54 2.61 3.14 8.77
C ALA A 54 1.80 2.33 7.74
N ALA A 55 1.55 1.04 8.00
CA ALA A 55 0.71 0.22 7.11
C ALA A 55 -0.73 0.75 7.04
N LEU A 56 -1.35 1.09 8.18
CA LEU A 56 -2.69 1.66 8.20
C LEU A 56 -2.76 3.00 7.45
N THR A 57 -1.76 3.87 7.63
CA THR A 57 -1.64 5.13 6.90
C THR A 57 -1.57 4.88 5.40
N LYS A 58 -0.77 3.90 4.96
CA LYS A 58 -0.68 3.54 3.55
C LYS A 58 -2.00 3.02 2.99
N ALA A 59 -2.70 2.16 3.72
CA ALA A 59 -4.00 1.63 3.31
C ALA A 59 -5.04 2.74 3.14
N LYS A 60 -5.17 3.63 4.13
CA LYS A 60 -6.08 4.80 4.05
C LYS A 60 -5.72 5.70 2.89
N LYS A 61 -4.43 5.97 2.70
CA LYS A 61 -3.95 6.86 1.64
C LYS A 61 -4.17 6.25 0.25
N ALA A 62 -4.09 4.93 0.12
CA ALA A 62 -4.44 4.24 -1.10
C ALA A 62 -5.91 4.51 -1.47
N CYS A 63 -6.84 4.27 -0.54
CA CYS A 63 -8.26 4.59 -0.74
C CYS A 63 -8.49 6.05 -1.17
N GLU A 64 -7.91 7.00 -0.41
CA GLU A 64 -8.08 8.44 -0.67
C GLU A 64 -7.60 8.86 -2.06
N LEU A 65 -6.46 8.35 -2.51
CA LEU A 65 -5.82 8.81 -3.74
C LEU A 65 -6.35 8.14 -4.99
N THR A 66 -6.97 6.97 -4.86
CA THR A 66 -7.47 6.20 -6.00
C THR A 66 -8.98 6.11 -6.06
N ASP A 67 -9.70 6.74 -5.13
CA ASP A 67 -11.16 6.71 -5.03
C ASP A 67 -11.71 5.28 -5.00
N THR A 68 -11.05 4.40 -4.21
CA THR A 68 -11.46 3.00 -4.05
C THR A 68 -11.83 2.68 -2.61
N ASP A 69 -12.83 1.81 -2.45
CA ASP A 69 -13.28 1.33 -1.13
C ASP A 69 -12.23 0.50 -0.39
N TRP A 70 -11.24 -0.09 -1.09
CA TRP A 70 -10.26 -1.01 -0.51
C TRP A 70 -8.83 -0.56 -0.76
N GLY A 71 -8.08 -0.38 0.33
CA GLY A 71 -6.67 -0.02 0.32
C GLY A 71 -5.83 -1.03 1.10
N LEU A 72 -4.63 -1.31 0.59
CA LEU A 72 -3.64 -2.16 1.25
C LEU A 72 -2.42 -1.35 1.67
N GLY A 73 -1.95 -1.64 2.89
CA GLY A 73 -0.71 -1.12 3.46
C GLY A 73 0.35 -2.19 3.58
N SER A 74 1.62 -1.85 3.30
CA SER A 74 2.75 -2.77 3.35
C SER A 74 4.07 -2.12 3.74
#